data_AF-A0A6J5GN55-F1
#
_entry.id   AF-A0A6J5GN55-F1
#
_cell.length_a   1.000
_cell.length_b   1.000
_cell.length_c   1.000
_cell.angle_alpha   90.00
_cell.angle_beta   90.00
_cell.angle_gamma   90.00
#
_symmetry.space_group_name_H-M   'P 1'
#
loop_
_entity.id
_entity.type
_entity.pdbx_description
1 polymer ?
#
loop_
_entity_poly.entity_id
_entity_poly.type
_entity_poly.pdbx_seq_one_letter_code
_entity_poly.pdbx_strand_id
1 'polypeptide(L)'
;MLRALALPCNSKSRAAGWRSVACKGERGLMQRSDTARSDMFACAQIHGGAVNESRKLACLCGAVTIDLIGEPAALANCHCGTCRDFYGTSILSASAWPADRAVASGALQVFQHPHKQMSRAFCATCGETLFGTNRLGMRVVPNSLLARAHDGTLPAERQPTMHLFYRHRVIDVIDALPKYLDGWDGPVFEAGN
;
A
#
# COMPACT_ATOMS: atom_id res chain seq x y z
N MET A 1 36.40 9.43 -37.69
CA MET A 1 36.10 10.38 -36.59
C MET A 1 35.23 11.49 -37.14
N LEU A 2 33.92 11.47 -36.87
CA LEU A 2 33.03 12.59 -37.17
C LEU A 2 32.00 12.69 -36.04
N ARG A 3 32.07 13.83 -35.33
CA ARG A 3 31.09 14.28 -34.35
C ARG A 3 29.84 14.76 -35.09
N ALA A 4 28.67 14.48 -34.53
CA ALA A 4 27.46 15.25 -34.78
C ALA A 4 26.85 15.63 -33.42
N LEU A 5 26.87 16.93 -33.13
CA LEU A 5 26.05 17.59 -32.13
C LEU A 5 24.69 17.88 -32.75
N ALA A 6 23.59 17.65 -32.03
CA ALA A 6 22.31 18.28 -32.33
C ALA A 6 21.50 18.54 -31.04
N LEU A 7 20.92 19.74 -31.03
CA LEU A 7 20.31 20.52 -29.96
C LEU A 7 18.81 20.18 -29.71
N PRO A 8 18.15 20.77 -28.69
CA PRO A 8 16.88 20.32 -28.16
C PRO A 8 15.67 20.82 -28.96
N CYS A 9 14.62 20.01 -29.05
CA CYS A 9 13.35 20.39 -29.65
C CYS A 9 12.40 20.94 -28.59
N ASN A 10 12.13 22.24 -28.69
CA ASN A 10 11.06 22.95 -27.98
C ASN A 10 9.89 23.12 -28.96
N SER A 11 8.68 22.69 -28.59
CA SER A 11 7.46 23.25 -29.20
C SER A 11 6.28 23.20 -28.22
N LYS A 12 5.77 24.39 -27.93
CA LYS A 12 4.45 24.62 -27.33
C LYS A 12 3.39 24.41 -28.42
N SER A 13 2.33 23.66 -28.14
CA SER A 13 0.97 23.99 -28.59
C SER A 13 -0.07 23.20 -27.80
N ARG A 14 -1.20 23.87 -27.52
CA ARG A 14 -2.34 23.39 -26.75
C ARG A 14 -3.32 22.61 -27.63
N ALA A 15 -4.17 21.85 -26.93
CA ALA A 15 -5.51 21.36 -27.28
C ALA A 15 -5.65 19.91 -27.81
N ALA A 16 -6.28 19.11 -26.95
CA ALA A 16 -7.31 18.10 -27.18
C ALA A 16 -7.23 17.21 -28.45
N GLY A 17 -7.13 15.90 -28.21
CA GLY A 17 -7.42 14.86 -29.20
C GLY A 17 -6.42 13.73 -29.12
N TRP A 18 -6.73 12.70 -28.33
CA TRP A 18 -5.96 11.47 -28.31
C TRP A 18 -6.07 10.81 -29.68
N ARG A 19 -5.02 10.95 -30.51
CA ARG A 19 -4.88 10.21 -31.76
C ARG A 19 -4.23 8.87 -31.43
N SER A 20 -4.96 7.80 -31.74
CA SER A 20 -4.47 6.43 -31.72
C SER A 20 -3.26 6.28 -32.64
N VAL A 21 -2.15 5.80 -32.09
CA VAL A 21 -1.00 5.34 -32.88
C VAL A 21 -1.33 3.94 -33.38
N ALA A 22 -1.57 3.82 -34.68
CA ALA A 22 -1.74 2.54 -35.35
C ALA A 22 -0.43 1.75 -35.34
N CYS A 23 -0.43 0.58 -34.70
CA CYS A 23 0.65 -0.39 -34.81
C CYS A 23 0.47 -1.18 -36.13
N LYS A 24 1.48 -1.13 -37.02
CA LYS A 24 1.51 -1.93 -38.25
C LYS A 24 2.11 -3.32 -37.98
N GLY A 25 1.48 -4.35 -38.53
CA GLY A 25 1.96 -5.74 -38.59
C GLY A 25 1.13 -6.65 -37.67
N GLU A 26 0.56 -7.80 -38.08
CA GLU A 26 0.73 -8.62 -39.28
C GLU A 26 -0.59 -9.37 -39.57
N ARG A 27 -0.74 -9.85 -40.81
CA ARG A 27 -1.90 -10.63 -41.28
C ARG A 27 -1.90 -12.01 -40.62
N GLY A 28 -2.97 -12.33 -39.89
CA GLY A 28 -3.22 -13.66 -39.32
C GLY A 28 -4.72 -13.89 -39.14
N LEU A 29 -5.14 -15.11 -39.40
CA LEU A 29 -6.49 -15.56 -39.73
C LEU A 29 -7.51 -15.44 -38.57
N MET A 30 -8.74 -15.08 -38.93
CA MET A 30 -9.91 -14.93 -38.08
C MET A 30 -10.39 -16.28 -37.52
N GLN A 31 -10.35 -16.47 -36.19
CA GLN A 31 -11.14 -17.50 -35.50
C GLN A 31 -11.73 -16.90 -34.20
N ARG A 32 -13.04 -17.10 -34.02
CA ARG A 32 -13.81 -16.66 -32.85
C ARG A 32 -13.61 -17.64 -31.70
N SER A 33 -13.26 -17.14 -30.51
CA SER A 33 -13.48 -17.87 -29.26
C SER A 33 -13.71 -16.91 -28.08
N ASP A 34 -14.74 -17.24 -27.30
CA ASP A 34 -15.26 -16.50 -26.15
C ASP A 34 -14.24 -16.41 -25.00
N THR A 35 -13.70 -15.22 -24.72
CA THR A 35 -13.03 -14.92 -23.42
C THR A 35 -13.09 -13.44 -23.07
N ALA A 36 -14.29 -12.86 -22.96
CA ALA A 36 -14.48 -11.56 -22.32
C ALA A 36 -14.34 -11.68 -20.79
N ARG A 37 -13.11 -11.88 -20.28
CA ARG A 37 -12.81 -11.79 -18.82
C ARG A 37 -11.33 -11.60 -18.45
N SER A 38 -10.40 -11.51 -19.40
CA SER A 38 -8.96 -11.41 -19.11
C SER A 38 -8.36 -9.99 -19.17
N ASP A 39 -9.08 -9.00 -19.69
CA ASP A 39 -8.44 -7.77 -20.20
C ASP A 39 -8.38 -6.60 -19.20
N MET A 40 -8.44 -6.88 -17.89
CA MET A 40 -8.31 -5.86 -16.85
C MET A 40 -7.01 -5.94 -16.03
N PHE A 41 -6.11 -6.87 -16.38
CA PHE A 41 -4.81 -7.04 -15.71
C PHE A 41 -3.59 -6.64 -16.56
N ALA A 42 -3.77 -6.22 -17.81
CA ALA A 42 -2.67 -6.11 -18.77
C ALA A 42 -2.15 -4.67 -19.04
N CYS A 43 -2.27 -3.74 -18.08
CA CYS A 43 -1.71 -2.37 -18.25
C CYS A 43 -0.71 -1.93 -17.17
N ALA A 44 -0.27 -2.82 -16.28
CA ALA A 44 0.63 -2.48 -15.18
C ALA A 44 2.12 -2.78 -15.45
N GLN A 45 2.52 -3.19 -16.66
CA GLN A 45 3.87 -3.72 -16.92
C GLN A 45 4.85 -2.77 -17.64
N ILE A 46 4.72 -1.45 -17.49
CA ILE A 46 5.68 -0.48 -18.11
C ILE A 46 6.43 0.36 -17.06
N HIS A 47 6.70 -0.19 -15.87
CA HIS A 47 7.79 0.29 -15.02
C HIS A 47 8.45 -0.91 -14.33
N GLY A 48 9.67 -1.27 -14.77
CA GLY A 48 10.46 -2.38 -14.25
C GLY A 48 10.95 -2.13 -12.81
N GLY A 49 10.09 -2.39 -11.83
CA GLY A 49 10.44 -2.63 -10.43
C GLY A 49 10.38 -4.12 -10.11
N ALA A 50 11.41 -4.65 -9.46
CA ALA A 50 11.59 -6.09 -9.24
C ALA A 50 10.43 -6.72 -8.45
N VAL A 51 9.80 -7.75 -9.03
CA VAL A 51 8.69 -8.51 -8.42
C VAL A 51 9.15 -9.45 -7.28
N ASN A 52 10.39 -9.32 -6.81
CA ASN A 52 11.07 -10.28 -5.93
C ASN A 52 11.72 -9.68 -4.68
N GLU A 53 11.50 -8.41 -4.36
CA GLU A 53 11.99 -7.88 -3.08
C GLU A 53 11.13 -8.41 -1.93
N SER A 54 11.73 -9.27 -1.10
CA SER A 54 11.16 -9.72 0.17
C SER A 54 11.84 -9.02 1.34
N ARG A 55 11.03 -8.62 2.33
CA ARG A 55 11.49 -7.96 3.55
C ARG A 55 10.97 -8.75 4.74
N LYS A 56 11.86 -9.21 5.60
CA LYS A 56 11.51 -10.01 6.78
C LYS A 56 11.46 -9.13 8.01
N LEU A 57 10.31 -9.13 8.68
CA LEU A 57 10.13 -8.50 9.98
C LEU A 57 9.94 -9.59 11.05
N ALA A 58 10.18 -9.23 12.30
CA ALA A 58 10.01 -10.13 13.44
C ALA A 58 9.31 -9.39 14.57
N CYS A 59 8.57 -10.10 15.41
CA CYS A 59 8.14 -9.55 16.70
C CYS A 59 9.35 -9.30 17.62
N LEU A 60 9.15 -8.60 18.73
CA LEU A 60 10.21 -8.13 19.62
C LEU A 60 11.01 -9.28 20.23
N CYS A 61 10.37 -10.42 20.51
CA CYS A 61 11.07 -11.61 21.00
C CYS A 61 11.59 -12.52 19.88
N GLY A 62 11.33 -12.20 18.60
CA GLY A 62 11.78 -12.97 17.44
C GLY A 62 11.02 -14.27 17.16
N ALA A 63 10.08 -14.69 18.02
CA ALA A 63 9.37 -15.97 17.90
C ALA A 63 8.38 -16.03 16.72
N VAL A 64 7.94 -14.88 16.21
CA VAL A 64 7.05 -14.76 15.06
C VAL A 64 7.70 -13.83 14.04
N THR A 65 7.68 -14.24 12.77
CA THR A 65 8.21 -13.46 11.65
C THR A 65 7.12 -13.19 10.63
N ILE A 66 7.27 -12.13 9.86
CA ILE A 66 6.41 -11.81 8.71
C ILE A 66 7.27 -11.44 7.51
N ASP A 67 7.04 -12.12 6.39
CA ASP A 67 7.69 -11.88 5.11
C ASP A 67 6.77 -11.02 4.24
N LEU A 68 7.22 -9.80 3.95
CA LEU A 68 6.55 -8.84 3.07
C LEU A 68 7.13 -8.96 1.67
N ILE A 69 6.29 -9.20 0.67
CA ILE A 69 6.70 -9.52 -0.70
C ILE A 69 6.20 -8.43 -1.65
N GLY A 70 7.12 -7.71 -2.28
CA GLY A 70 6.82 -6.64 -3.23
C GLY A 70 6.33 -5.35 -2.55
N GLU A 71 5.31 -4.74 -3.14
CA GLU A 71 4.80 -3.42 -2.74
C GLU A 71 3.46 -3.50 -1.99
N PRO A 72 3.24 -2.59 -1.01
CA PRO A 72 1.99 -2.51 -0.28
C PRO A 72 0.92 -1.86 -1.14
N ALA A 73 -0.35 -2.20 -0.88
CA ALA A 73 -1.48 -1.54 -1.52
C ALA A 73 -1.72 -0.12 -0.99
N ALA A 74 -1.28 0.17 0.24
CA ALA A 74 -1.39 1.49 0.84
C ALA A 74 -0.33 1.72 1.93
N LEU A 75 0.06 2.99 2.11
CA LEU A 75 0.91 3.50 3.18
C LEU A 75 0.16 4.65 3.87
N ALA A 76 -0.33 4.45 5.08
CA ALA A 76 -1.25 5.41 5.68
C ALA A 76 -1.12 5.55 7.20
N ASN A 77 -1.48 6.73 7.67
CA ASN A 77 -1.75 7.03 9.08
C ASN A 77 -3.25 6.91 9.34
N CYS A 78 -3.69 5.83 10.00
CA CYS A 78 -5.09 5.54 10.27
C CYS A 78 -5.53 6.07 11.63
N HIS A 79 -6.68 6.74 11.64
CA HIS A 79 -7.27 7.38 12.83
C HIS A 79 -8.52 6.65 13.36
N CYS A 80 -8.89 5.49 12.82
CA CYS A 80 -10.12 4.83 13.24
C CYS A 80 -9.98 4.22 14.66
N GLY A 81 -11.10 4.15 15.39
CA GLY A 81 -11.12 3.60 16.75
C GLY A 81 -10.57 2.17 16.84
N THR A 82 -10.90 1.32 15.85
CA THR A 82 -10.42 -0.07 15.85
C THR A 82 -8.90 -0.17 15.72
N CYS A 83 -8.25 0.72 14.94
CA CYS A 83 -6.79 0.76 14.88
C CYS A 83 -6.19 1.26 16.20
N ARG A 84 -6.87 2.16 16.92
CA ARG A 84 -6.41 2.55 18.26
C ARG A 84 -6.51 1.40 19.25
N ASP A 85 -7.65 0.72 19.29
CA ASP A 85 -7.90 -0.38 20.23
C ASP A 85 -7.00 -1.60 19.95
N PHE A 86 -6.79 -1.92 18.66
CA PHE A 86 -5.97 -3.07 18.27
C PHE A 86 -4.49 -2.84 18.54
N TYR A 87 -3.96 -1.64 18.31
CA TYR A 87 -2.52 -1.40 18.36
C TYR A 87 -2.08 -0.56 19.56
N GLY A 88 -3.02 -0.09 20.38
CA GLY A 88 -2.71 0.72 21.57
C GLY A 88 -2.08 2.07 21.25
N THR A 89 -2.48 2.71 20.14
CA THR A 89 -1.90 3.97 19.66
C THR A 89 -2.99 5.02 19.39
N SER A 90 -2.64 6.31 19.45
CA SER A 90 -3.54 7.40 19.04
C SER A 90 -3.75 7.43 17.52
N ILE A 91 -2.70 7.10 16.77
CA ILE A 91 -2.67 7.02 15.30
C ILE A 91 -1.87 5.78 14.92
N LEU A 92 -2.43 4.92 14.08
CA LEU A 92 -1.68 3.79 13.54
C LEU A 92 -1.00 4.22 12.24
N SER A 93 0.33 4.30 12.27
CA SER A 93 1.13 4.36 11.04
C SER A 93 1.38 2.94 10.54
N ALA A 94 0.89 2.58 9.35
CA ALA A 94 0.95 1.22 8.85
C ALA A 94 0.97 1.14 7.31
N SER A 95 1.33 -0.04 6.84
CA SER A 95 1.23 -0.46 5.44
C SER A 95 0.18 -1.57 5.28
N ALA A 96 -0.59 -1.55 4.21
CA ALA A 96 -1.62 -2.55 3.93
C ALA A 96 -1.19 -3.49 2.80
N TRP A 97 -1.32 -4.79 3.02
CA TRP A 97 -0.80 -5.83 2.13
C TRP A 97 -1.86 -6.88 1.82
N PRO A 98 -1.89 -7.42 0.58
CA PRO A 98 -2.59 -8.67 0.29
C PRO A 98 -2.12 -9.78 1.24
N ALA A 99 -3.03 -10.68 1.64
CA ALA A 99 -2.72 -11.70 2.65
C ALA A 99 -1.60 -12.67 2.21
N ASP A 100 -1.49 -12.93 0.91
CA ASP A 100 -0.45 -13.73 0.26
C ASP A 100 0.89 -12.99 0.11
N ARG A 101 0.93 -11.68 0.35
CA ARG A 101 2.12 -10.83 0.27
C ARG A 101 2.68 -10.39 1.61
N ALA A 102 2.02 -10.73 2.71
CA ALA A 102 2.49 -10.45 4.06
C ALA A 102 2.38 -11.71 4.91
N VAL A 103 3.21 -12.72 4.63
CA VAL A 103 3.08 -14.09 5.14
C VAL A 103 3.73 -14.21 6.51
N ALA A 104 3.00 -14.67 7.52
CA ALA A 104 3.52 -14.79 8.87
C ALA A 104 3.81 -16.24 9.25
N SER A 105 4.89 -16.44 10.01
CA SER A 105 5.38 -17.73 10.49
C SER A 105 5.65 -17.68 11.99
N GLY A 106 5.39 -18.79 12.69
CA GLY A 106 5.50 -18.89 14.15
C GLY A 106 4.15 -18.93 14.87
N ALA A 107 4.18 -18.94 16.20
CA ALA A 107 2.99 -19.07 17.04
C ALA A 107 2.24 -17.73 17.17
N LEU A 108 1.19 -17.58 16.36
CA LEU A 108 0.26 -16.45 16.40
C LEU A 108 -1.02 -16.79 17.17
N GLN A 109 -1.54 -15.79 17.88
CA GLN A 109 -2.92 -15.77 18.34
C GLN A 109 -3.71 -14.75 17.51
N VAL A 110 -4.99 -15.01 17.28
CA VAL A 110 -5.87 -14.13 16.52
C VAL A 110 -7.07 -13.74 17.37
N PHE A 111 -7.26 -12.44 17.55
CA PHE A 111 -8.45 -11.87 18.15
C PHE A 111 -9.39 -11.34 17.06
N GLN A 112 -10.65 -11.77 17.06
CA GLN A 112 -11.68 -11.26 16.15
C GLN A 112 -12.39 -10.07 16.80
N HIS A 113 -12.57 -8.97 16.06
CA HIS A 113 -13.36 -7.86 16.55
C HIS A 113 -14.82 -8.32 16.77
N PRO A 114 -15.45 -8.03 17.93
CA PRO A 114 -16.77 -8.57 18.25
C PRO A 114 -17.89 -8.07 17.33
N HIS A 115 -17.71 -6.90 16.72
CA HIS A 115 -18.75 -6.22 15.93
C HIS A 115 -18.33 -5.78 14.52
N LYS A 116 -17.12 -6.10 14.08
CA LYS A 116 -16.60 -5.65 12.78
C LYS A 116 -15.89 -6.81 12.10
N GLN A 117 -15.90 -6.82 10.77
CA GLN A 117 -15.15 -7.77 9.96
C GLN A 117 -13.66 -7.40 9.96
N MET A 118 -13.04 -7.49 11.14
CA MET A 118 -11.64 -7.15 11.37
C MET A 118 -11.05 -8.06 12.43
N SER A 119 -9.76 -8.34 12.34
CA SER A 119 -9.05 -9.14 13.34
C SER A 119 -7.68 -8.58 13.65
N ARG A 120 -7.08 -9.03 14.75
CA ARG A 120 -5.72 -8.70 15.18
C ARG A 120 -4.94 -9.99 15.40
N ALA A 121 -3.82 -10.15 14.69
CA ALA A 121 -2.87 -11.24 14.87
C ALA A 121 -1.66 -10.75 15.68
N PHE A 122 -1.35 -11.44 16.77
CA PHE A 122 -0.29 -11.06 17.70
C PHE A 122 0.52 -12.27 18.16
N CYS A 123 1.76 -12.02 18.57
CA CYS A 123 2.67 -13.06 19.04
C CYS A 123 2.14 -13.69 20.34
N ALA A 124 2.01 -15.02 20.38
CA ALA A 124 1.56 -15.73 21.58
C ALA A 124 2.54 -15.60 22.76
N THR A 125 3.81 -15.30 22.48
CA THR A 125 4.88 -15.23 23.48
C THR A 125 5.03 -13.83 24.09
N CYS A 126 5.13 -12.78 23.27
CA CYS A 126 5.37 -11.42 23.76
C CYS A 126 4.16 -10.47 23.64
N GLY A 127 3.06 -10.91 23.03
CA GLY A 127 1.86 -10.09 22.85
C GLY A 127 1.95 -9.00 21.77
N GLU A 128 3.12 -8.79 21.15
CA GLU A 128 3.25 -7.76 20.10
C GLU A 128 2.34 -8.07 18.92
N THR A 129 1.63 -7.05 18.44
CA THR A 129 0.76 -7.16 17.26
C THR A 129 1.61 -7.16 16.00
N LEU A 130 1.47 -8.20 15.19
CA LEU A 130 2.17 -8.31 13.91
C LEU A 130 1.38 -7.63 12.78
N PHE A 131 0.08 -7.88 12.74
CA PHE A 131 -0.83 -7.24 11.79
C PHE A 131 -2.27 -7.38 12.23
N GLY A 132 -3.13 -6.52 11.72
CA GLY A 132 -4.58 -6.70 11.75
C GLY A 132 -5.08 -7.05 10.36
N THR A 133 -6.18 -7.79 10.26
CA THR A 133 -6.87 -7.99 8.99
C THR A 133 -8.05 -7.01 8.92
N ASN A 134 -8.10 -6.17 7.89
CA ASN A 134 -9.19 -5.21 7.73
C ASN A 134 -10.39 -5.84 6.97
N ARG A 135 -11.48 -5.07 6.81
CA ARG A 135 -12.70 -5.50 6.11
C ARG A 135 -12.50 -5.90 4.63
N LEU A 136 -11.36 -5.56 4.04
CA LEU A 136 -11.00 -5.92 2.66
C LEU A 136 -10.14 -7.19 2.61
N GLY A 137 -9.90 -7.84 3.75
CA GLY A 137 -9.02 -9.01 3.84
C GLY A 137 -7.52 -8.67 3.81
N MET A 138 -7.16 -7.38 3.85
CA MET A 138 -5.77 -6.92 3.79
C MET A 138 -5.12 -7.01 5.16
N ARG A 139 -3.86 -7.44 5.20
CA ARG A 139 -3.00 -7.40 6.39
C ARG A 139 -2.42 -6.00 6.56
N VAL A 140 -2.83 -5.33 7.62
CA VAL A 140 -2.35 -4.01 8.04
C VAL A 140 -1.18 -4.23 8.99
N VAL A 141 0.03 -3.96 8.52
CA VAL A 141 1.30 -4.22 9.22
C VAL A 141 1.79 -2.89 9.80
N PRO A 142 2.04 -2.79 11.13
CA PRO A 142 2.56 -1.57 11.75
C PRO A 142 3.93 -1.16 11.18
N ASN A 143 4.09 0.13 10.91
CA ASN A 143 5.37 0.67 10.45
C ASN A 143 6.45 0.60 11.55
N SER A 144 6.10 0.40 12.82
CA SER A 144 7.06 0.16 13.90
C SER A 144 7.86 -1.13 13.70
N LEU A 145 7.26 -2.18 13.13
CA LEU A 145 7.97 -3.43 12.80
C LEU A 145 8.98 -3.19 11.67
N LEU A 146 8.57 -2.43 10.66
CA LEU A 146 9.42 -2.07 9.53
C LEU A 146 10.56 -1.17 9.98
N ALA A 147 10.27 -0.13 10.78
CA ALA A 147 11.28 0.76 11.32
C ALA A 147 12.31 0.00 12.17
N ARG A 148 11.88 -0.95 13.00
CA ARG A 148 12.79 -1.79 13.78
C ARG A 148 13.72 -2.64 12.90
N ALA A 149 13.24 -3.13 11.75
CA ALA A 149 14.07 -3.85 10.79
C ALA A 149 15.04 -2.93 10.01
N HIS A 150 14.88 -1.62 10.13
CA HIS A 150 15.67 -0.58 9.47
C HIS A 150 16.28 0.40 10.49
N ASP A 151 16.87 -0.14 11.55
CA ASP A 151 17.62 0.60 12.58
C ASP A 151 16.83 1.74 13.25
N GLY A 152 15.52 1.53 13.43
CA GLY A 152 14.61 2.50 14.03
C GLY A 152 14.08 3.57 13.07
N THR A 153 14.41 3.47 11.78
CA THR A 153 14.00 4.46 10.77
C THR A 153 13.08 3.83 9.73
N LEU A 154 12.13 4.62 9.20
CA LEU A 154 11.27 4.16 8.12
C LEU A 154 11.89 4.57 6.77
N PRO A 155 12.13 3.63 5.82
CA PRO A 155 12.62 3.97 4.50
C PRO A 155 11.72 4.98 3.79
N ALA A 156 12.29 5.86 2.97
CA ALA A 156 11.57 6.96 2.33
C ALA A 156 10.39 6.47 1.47
N GLU A 157 10.60 5.37 0.74
CA GLU A 157 9.61 4.70 -0.09
C GLU A 157 8.51 3.98 0.71
N ARG A 158 8.63 3.93 2.04
CA ARG A 158 7.69 3.29 2.97
C ARG A 158 7.00 4.29 3.91
N GLN A 159 7.25 5.58 3.73
CA GLN A 159 6.59 6.64 4.49
C GLN A 159 5.08 6.68 4.19
N PRO A 160 4.22 6.94 5.19
CA PRO A 160 2.79 7.18 4.96
C PRO A 160 2.58 8.32 3.96
N THR A 161 1.61 8.14 3.06
CA THR A 161 1.29 9.13 2.02
C THR A 161 -0.04 9.85 2.26
N MET A 162 -0.78 9.44 3.29
CA MET A 162 -2.11 9.97 3.59
C MET A 162 -2.53 9.69 5.04
N HIS A 163 -3.55 10.41 5.50
CA HIS A 163 -4.35 10.04 6.67
C HIS A 163 -5.70 9.49 6.25
N LEU A 164 -6.13 8.41 6.91
CA LEU A 164 -7.43 7.79 6.72
C LEU A 164 -8.26 7.89 8.00
N PHE A 165 -9.57 7.98 7.83
CA PHE A 165 -10.56 8.07 8.91
C PHE A 165 -10.32 9.27 9.83
N TYR A 166 -9.85 10.39 9.27
CA TYR A 166 -9.41 11.58 10.01
C TYR A 166 -10.55 12.25 10.80
N ARG A 167 -11.82 11.97 10.45
CA ARG A 167 -13.00 12.37 11.24
C ARG A 167 -12.96 11.82 12.67
N HIS A 168 -12.36 10.64 12.86
CA HIS A 168 -12.32 9.93 14.13
C HIS A 168 -11.06 10.18 14.95
N ARG A 169 -10.21 11.12 14.52
CA ARG A 169 -8.97 11.46 15.21
C ARG A 169 -9.23 11.92 16.64
N VAL A 170 -8.27 11.65 17.50
CA VAL A 170 -8.24 12.13 18.90
C VAL A 170 -7.15 13.17 19.13
N ILE A 171 -6.29 13.35 18.14
CA ILE A 171 -5.26 14.39 18.08
C ILE A 171 -5.25 14.96 16.65
N ASP A 172 -5.08 16.28 16.54
CA ASP A 172 -4.83 16.91 15.25
C ASP A 172 -3.39 16.67 14.81
N VAL A 173 -3.20 16.39 13.52
CA VAL A 173 -1.88 16.22 12.89
C VAL A 173 -1.63 17.38 11.95
N ILE A 174 -0.54 18.08 12.19
CA ILE A 174 -0.09 19.22 11.38
C ILE A 174 0.99 18.71 10.43
N ASP A 175 0.58 18.30 9.23
CA ASP A 175 1.48 17.95 8.13
C ASP A 175 0.80 18.23 6.77
N ALA A 176 1.58 18.08 5.71
CA ALA A 176 1.13 18.31 4.32
C ALA A 176 0.39 17.10 3.71
N LEU A 177 0.24 15.99 4.44
CA LEU A 177 -0.39 14.79 3.87
C LEU A 177 -1.91 15.00 3.73
N PRO A 178 -2.51 14.51 2.63
CA PRO A 178 -3.95 14.56 2.46
C PRO A 178 -4.66 13.80 3.58
N LYS A 179 -5.73 14.40 4.10
CA LYS A 179 -6.48 13.88 5.25
C LYS A 179 -7.87 13.48 4.80
N TYR A 180 -8.08 12.19 4.51
CA TYR A 180 -9.39 11.68 4.18
C TYR A 180 -10.21 11.53 5.46
N LEU A 181 -11.42 12.12 5.48
CA LEU A 181 -12.30 12.06 6.64
C LEU A 181 -12.72 10.61 6.96
N ASP A 182 -12.84 9.78 5.93
CA ASP A 182 -13.31 8.40 5.98
C ASP A 182 -12.32 7.46 5.27
N GLY A 183 -12.76 6.62 4.32
CA GLY A 183 -11.87 5.79 3.48
C GLY A 183 -11.07 6.60 2.45
N TRP A 184 -10.23 5.94 1.64
CA TRP A 184 -9.34 6.59 0.65
C TRP A 184 -10.09 7.37 -0.45
N ASP A 185 -11.37 7.06 -0.60
CA ASP A 185 -12.35 7.59 -1.56
C ASP A 185 -13.30 8.58 -0.90
N GLY A 186 -13.08 8.87 0.39
CA GLY A 186 -13.87 9.80 1.16
C GLY A 186 -13.52 11.27 0.87
N PRO A 187 -14.33 12.20 1.41
CA PRO A 187 -14.02 13.62 1.32
C PRO A 187 -12.71 13.95 2.06
N VAL A 188 -11.97 14.91 1.51
CA VAL A 188 -10.75 15.43 2.12
C VAL A 188 -11.13 16.47 3.19
N PHE A 189 -10.43 16.44 4.31
CA PHE A 189 -10.51 17.43 5.37
C PHE A 189 -9.77 18.69 4.91
N GLU A 190 -10.54 19.75 4.70
CA GLU A 190 -10.02 21.11 4.55
C GLU A 190 -9.89 21.70 5.95
N ALA A 191 -8.67 22.05 6.37
CA ALA A 191 -8.49 22.82 7.59
C ALA A 191 -9.16 24.18 7.38
N GLY A 192 -10.15 24.53 8.22
CA GLY A 192 -10.74 25.86 8.18
C GLY A 192 -9.64 26.90 8.45
N ASN A 193 -9.49 27.87 7.54
CA ASN A 193 -8.62 29.04 7.72
C ASN A 193 -9.02 29.86 8.96
#